data_AF-A0A238BYT5-F1
#
_entry.id   AF-A0A238BYT5-F1
#
_cell.length_a   1.000
_cell.length_b   1.000
_cell.length_c   1.000
_cell.angle_alpha   90.00
_cell.angle_beta   90.00
_cell.angle_gamma   90.00
#
_symmetry.space_group_name_H-M   'P 1'
#
loop_
_entity.id
_entity.type
_entity.pdbx_description
1 polymer ?
#
loop_
_entity_poly.entity_id
_entity_poly.type
_entity_poly.pdbx_seq_one_letter_code
_entity_poly.pdbx_strand_id
1 'polypeptide(L)'
;MLSPENKLEIYKVGYSGHTGVNQLGGVFVNGRPLPDSTRQKIVDLAHQGARPCDISRILQVSNGCVSKILCRYYESGTIRPRAIGGSKPRVATVSVCDKIESYKREQPSIFAWEIRDKLLHEKVCSPDTIPSVSSINRVLRNLAAKKEQQAMQNDFYDRALRYSSTQWYNQWPMGVPGAVGLAQLPPLTQANHIDKKDSGIACM
;
A
#
# COMPACT_ATOMS: atom_id res chain seq x y z
N MET A 1 -38.44 -1.69 25.09
CA MET A 1 -37.81 -0.38 24.81
C MET A 1 -36.78 -0.12 25.89
N LEU A 2 -35.49 -0.20 25.57
CA LEU A 2 -34.39 0.27 26.44
C LEU A 2 -33.38 0.98 25.52
N SER A 3 -33.04 2.22 25.90
CA SER A 3 -32.34 3.22 25.09
C SER A 3 -30.88 2.89 24.75
N PRO A 4 -30.32 3.46 23.66
CA PRO A 4 -29.00 3.12 23.14
C PRO A 4 -27.87 4.06 23.63
N GLU A 5 -27.65 4.19 24.94
CA GLU A 5 -26.63 5.12 25.49
C GLU A 5 -25.21 4.52 25.61
N ASN A 6 -25.02 3.20 25.46
CA ASN A 6 -23.78 2.51 25.90
C ASN A 6 -22.66 2.34 24.84
N LYS A 7 -22.60 3.16 23.78
CA LYS A 7 -21.57 3.00 22.72
C LYS A 7 -20.31 3.87 22.84
N LEU A 8 -20.13 4.61 23.94
CA LEU A 8 -18.99 5.54 24.07
C LEU A 8 -17.89 5.11 25.07
N GLU A 9 -17.99 3.94 25.71
CA GLU A 9 -17.01 3.52 26.73
C GLU A 9 -15.79 2.74 26.22
N ILE A 10 -15.69 2.44 24.91
CA ILE A 10 -14.63 1.57 24.36
C ILE A 10 -13.33 2.32 23.99
N TYR A 11 -13.22 3.64 24.20
CA TYR A 11 -12.01 4.42 23.84
C TYR A 11 -11.19 4.95 25.03
N LYS A 12 -11.39 4.44 26.25
CA LYS A 12 -10.47 4.72 27.37
C LYS A 12 -9.47 3.58 27.59
N VAL A 13 -8.60 3.34 26.61
CA VAL A 13 -7.28 2.78 26.91
C VAL A 13 -6.46 3.91 27.54
N GLY A 14 -6.56 4.02 28.87
CA GLY A 14 -5.80 4.97 29.66
C GLY A 14 -4.31 4.66 29.56
N TYR A 15 -3.58 5.45 28.77
CA TYR A 15 -2.13 5.59 28.93
C TYR A 15 -1.87 6.57 30.07
N SER A 16 -1.74 6.05 31.27
CA SER A 16 -1.16 6.74 32.41
C SER A 16 0.27 7.21 32.04
N GLY A 17 0.47 8.54 31.94
CA GLY A 17 1.76 9.18 32.21
C GLY A 17 2.61 9.76 31.06
N HIS A 18 2.14 9.85 29.80
CA HIS A 18 3.03 10.28 28.69
C HIS A 18 2.55 11.51 27.88
N THR A 19 1.43 12.13 28.26
CA THR A 19 0.93 13.35 27.62
C THR A 19 1.56 14.60 28.25
N GLY A 20 2.35 15.33 27.49
CA GLY A 20 2.88 16.64 27.88
C GLY A 20 2.06 17.78 27.27
N VAL A 21 2.19 18.98 27.85
CA VAL A 21 1.64 20.22 27.30
C VAL A 21 2.82 21.12 26.92
N ASN A 22 2.82 21.62 25.69
CA ASN A 22 3.87 22.52 25.22
C ASN A 22 3.63 23.97 25.71
N GLN A 23 4.57 24.87 25.44
CA GLN A 23 4.47 26.29 25.85
C GLN A 23 3.30 27.05 25.20
N LEU A 24 2.73 26.51 24.12
CA LEU A 24 1.58 27.08 23.41
C LEU A 24 0.24 26.50 23.93
N GLY A 25 0.28 25.65 24.97
CA GLY A 25 -0.90 25.00 25.54
C GLY A 25 -1.36 23.74 24.79
N GLY A 26 -0.64 23.32 23.75
CA GLY A 26 -0.99 22.15 22.94
C GLY A 26 -0.54 20.83 23.56
N VAL A 27 -1.41 19.83 23.52
CA VAL A 27 -1.15 18.48 24.04
C VAL A 27 -0.31 17.69 23.04
N PHE A 28 0.72 16.99 23.54
CA PHE A 28 1.58 16.13 22.73
C PHE A 28 2.03 14.88 23.50
N VAL A 29 2.51 13.88 22.78
CA VAL A 29 3.06 12.65 23.36
C VAL A 29 4.53 12.52 22.96
N ASN A 30 5.42 12.45 23.95
CA ASN A 30 6.86 12.31 23.71
C ASN A 30 7.17 11.04 22.92
N GLY A 31 8.01 11.16 21.89
CA GLY A 31 8.44 10.05 21.04
C GLY A 31 7.40 9.54 20.03
N ARG A 32 6.19 10.12 19.99
CA ARG A 32 5.15 9.76 19.02
C ARG A 32 4.97 10.88 17.97
N PRO A 33 4.69 10.53 16.71
CA PRO A 33 4.37 11.52 15.69
C PRO A 33 3.05 12.22 16.05
N LEU A 34 2.91 13.48 15.61
CA LEU A 34 1.67 14.25 15.76
C LEU A 34 0.52 13.51 15.07
N PRO A 35 -0.71 13.52 15.63
CA PRO A 35 -1.86 12.87 15.00
C PRO A 35 -2.08 13.33 13.56
N ASP A 36 -2.41 12.40 12.66
CA ASP A 36 -2.58 12.69 11.23
C ASP A 36 -3.65 13.77 10.97
N SER A 37 -4.70 13.83 11.80
CA SER A 37 -5.72 14.88 11.73
C SER A 37 -5.14 16.30 11.93
N THR A 38 -4.23 16.48 12.88
CA THR A 38 -3.56 17.77 13.10
C THR A 38 -2.57 18.07 11.99
N ARG A 39 -1.90 17.05 11.44
CA ARG A 39 -0.95 17.21 10.33
C ARG A 39 -1.66 17.62 9.03
N GLN A 40 -2.85 17.08 8.79
CA GLN A 40 -3.72 17.51 7.69
C GLN A 40 -4.14 18.97 7.87
N LYS A 41 -4.61 19.36 9.05
CA LYS A 41 -4.97 20.76 9.35
C LYS A 41 -3.82 21.74 9.15
N ILE A 42 -2.58 21.35 9.45
CA ILE A 42 -1.39 22.18 9.18
C ILE A 42 -1.26 22.47 7.68
N VAL A 43 -1.43 21.45 6.84
CA VAL A 43 -1.35 21.58 5.38
C VAL A 43 -2.54 22.38 4.83
N ASP A 44 -3.74 22.10 5.31
CA ASP A 44 -4.96 22.79 4.87
C ASP A 44 -4.89 24.30 5.14
N LEU A 45 -4.43 24.70 6.33
CA LEU A 45 -4.25 26.12 6.67
C LEU A 45 -3.15 26.78 5.83
N ALA A 46 -2.08 26.06 5.53
CA ALA A 46 -1.02 26.58 4.65
C ALA A 46 -1.54 26.81 3.22
N HIS A 47 -2.37 25.91 2.69
CA HIS A 47 -3.02 26.10 1.39
C HIS A 47 -4.02 27.26 1.38
N GLN A 48 -4.63 27.58 2.52
CA GLN A 48 -5.47 28.78 2.70
C GLN A 48 -4.65 30.08 2.80
N GLY A 49 -3.32 30.01 2.69
CA GLY A 49 -2.42 31.17 2.75
C GLY A 49 -2.05 31.60 4.17
N ALA A 50 -2.38 30.81 5.20
CA ALA A 50 -1.98 31.12 6.56
C ALA A 50 -0.46 30.98 6.72
N ARG A 51 0.17 31.94 7.41
CA ARG A 51 1.61 31.89 7.66
C ARG A 51 1.94 30.80 8.68
N PRO A 52 3.09 30.12 8.59
CA PRO A 52 3.47 29.06 9.53
C PRO A 52 3.42 29.46 11.01
N CYS A 53 3.70 30.73 11.32
CA CYS A 53 3.60 31.27 12.68
C CYS A 53 2.15 31.35 13.20
N ASP A 54 1.21 31.66 12.31
CA ASP A 54 -0.21 31.78 12.65
C ASP A 54 -0.80 30.38 12.83
N ILE A 55 -0.43 29.44 11.95
CA ILE A 55 -0.77 28.00 12.07
C ILE A 55 -0.28 27.43 13.41
N SER A 56 0.96 27.76 13.81
CA SER A 56 1.54 27.33 15.08
C SER A 56 0.71 27.78 16.28
N ARG A 57 0.20 29.02 16.27
CA ARG A 57 -0.65 29.56 17.34
C ARG A 57 -2.04 28.94 17.33
N ILE A 58 -2.67 28.83 16.16
CA ILE A 58 -4.03 28.28 15.99
C ILE A 58 -4.10 26.82 16.44
N LEU A 59 -3.13 26.00 16.01
CA LEU A 59 -3.10 24.57 16.31
C LEU A 59 -2.35 24.25 17.60
N GLN A 60 -1.77 25.26 18.26
CA GLN A 60 -0.93 25.11 19.45
C GLN A 60 0.20 24.09 19.25
N VAL A 61 0.81 24.05 18.07
CA VAL A 61 1.93 23.18 17.70
C VAL A 61 3.19 24.02 17.59
N SER A 62 4.35 23.51 18.00
CA SER A 62 5.60 24.27 17.91
C SER A 62 5.94 24.67 16.46
N ASN A 63 6.47 25.88 16.27
CA ASN A 63 6.87 26.40 14.96
C ASN A 63 7.80 25.45 14.18
N GLY A 64 8.75 24.82 14.89
CA GLY A 64 9.66 23.84 14.28
C GLY A 64 8.96 22.57 13.78
N CYS A 65 7.89 22.13 14.44
CA CYS A 65 7.08 20.99 13.98
C CYS A 65 6.26 21.36 12.75
N VAL A 66 5.61 22.53 12.75
CA VAL A 66 4.86 23.05 11.59
C VAL A 66 5.77 23.15 10.36
N SER A 67 6.94 23.79 10.51
CA SER A 67 7.92 23.93 9.42
C SER A 67 8.39 22.57 8.89
N LYS A 68 8.70 21.63 9.78
CA LYS A 68 9.13 20.27 9.40
C LYS A 68 8.06 19.51 8.65
N ILE A 69 6.77 19.65 9.02
CA ILE A 69 5.68 18.99 8.31
C ILE A 69 5.48 19.62 6.93
N LEU A 70 5.44 20.95 6.84
CA LEU A 70 5.24 21.66 5.56
C LEU A 70 6.39 21.40 4.58
N CYS A 71 7.63 21.45 5.05
CA CYS A 71 8.80 21.14 4.21
C CYS A 71 8.70 19.72 3.61
N ARG A 72 8.38 18.71 4.44
CA ARG A 72 8.18 17.33 3.99
C ARG A 72 7.00 17.18 3.04
N TYR A 73 5.92 17.94 3.26
CA TYR A 73 4.75 17.94 2.42
C TYR A 73 5.07 18.53 1.03
N TYR A 74 5.77 19.65 0.94
CA TYR A 74 6.16 20.24 -0.34
C TYR A 74 7.20 19.39 -1.09
N GLU A 75 8.06 18.65 -0.39
CA GLU A 75 9.03 17.73 -1.01
C GLU A 75 8.40 16.43 -1.55
N SER A 76 7.48 15.82 -0.79
CA SER A 76 7.05 14.43 -1.02
C SER A 76 5.54 14.27 -1.21
N GLY A 77 4.74 15.32 -0.98
CA GLY A 77 3.28 15.30 -1.02
C GLY A 77 2.60 14.51 0.10
N THR A 78 3.35 13.84 0.98
CA THR A 78 2.81 12.96 2.02
C THR A 78 2.70 13.66 3.37
N ILE A 79 1.51 13.56 3.97
CA ILE A 79 1.29 13.95 5.36
C ILE A 79 1.60 12.83 6.33
N ARG A 80 2.00 11.63 5.90
CA ARG A 80 2.24 10.49 6.81
C ARG A 80 3.63 10.57 7.44
N PRO A 81 3.81 10.13 8.69
CA PRO A 81 5.12 10.23 9.33
C PRO A 81 6.02 9.18 8.68
N ARG A 82 7.31 9.47 8.54
CA ARG A 82 8.27 8.42 8.17
C ARG A 82 8.20 7.32 9.22
N ALA A 83 8.37 6.07 8.81
CA ALA A 83 8.45 4.96 9.76
C ALA A 83 9.52 5.27 10.81
N ILE A 84 9.10 5.34 12.08
CA ILE A 84 9.97 5.57 13.23
C ILE A 84 10.28 4.20 13.82
N GLY A 85 11.56 3.82 13.82
CA GLY A 85 12.02 2.55 14.35
C GLY A 85 12.36 1.50 13.29
N GLY A 86 12.97 0.41 13.76
CA GLY A 86 13.53 -0.66 12.93
C GLY A 86 15.05 -0.58 12.81
N SER A 87 15.71 -1.73 12.84
CA SER A 87 17.12 -1.85 12.49
C SER A 87 17.24 -2.20 11.00
N LYS A 88 18.25 -1.65 10.34
CA LYS A 88 18.62 -2.14 9.01
C LYS A 88 19.00 -3.63 9.15
N PRO A 89 18.53 -4.52 8.27
CA PRO A 89 18.91 -5.92 8.33
C PRO A 89 20.43 -6.03 8.14
N ARG A 90 21.13 -6.53 9.17
CA ARG A 90 22.60 -6.63 9.18
C ARG A 90 23.14 -7.80 8.35
N VAL A 91 22.38 -8.90 8.31
CA VAL A 91 22.82 -10.20 7.76
C VAL A 91 21.85 -10.74 6.71
N ALA A 92 20.57 -10.34 6.77
CA ALA A 92 19.55 -10.65 5.77
C ALA A 92 19.41 -9.48 4.79
N THR A 93 20.51 -9.16 4.09
CA THR A 93 20.48 -8.17 3.02
C THR A 93 19.56 -8.64 1.90
N VAL A 94 19.07 -7.71 1.08
CA VAL A 94 18.14 -8.03 -0.02
C VAL A 94 18.74 -9.07 -0.96
N SER A 95 20.02 -8.92 -1.33
CA SER A 95 20.76 -9.86 -2.18
C SER A 95 20.81 -11.28 -1.63
N VAL A 96 20.99 -11.43 -0.30
CA VAL A 96 21.02 -12.75 0.35
C VAL A 96 19.63 -13.37 0.38
N CYS A 97 18.59 -12.57 0.66
CA CYS A 97 17.21 -13.04 0.63
C CYS A 97 16.80 -13.53 -0.78
N ASP A 98 17.15 -12.78 -1.82
CA ASP A 98 16.85 -13.13 -3.21
C ASP A 98 17.53 -14.44 -3.63
N LYS A 99 18.77 -14.65 -3.17
CA LYS A 99 19.51 -15.90 -3.43
C LYS A 99 18.95 -17.09 -2.64
N ILE A 100 18.50 -16.87 -1.40
CA ILE A 100 17.77 -17.89 -0.63
C ILE A 100 16.49 -18.30 -1.36
N GLU A 101 15.75 -17.33 -1.92
CA GLU A 101 14.56 -17.60 -2.73
C GLU A 101 14.90 -18.39 -4.00
N SER A 102 15.98 -18.01 -4.72
CA SER A 102 16.38 -18.69 -5.95
C SER A 102 16.71 -20.16 -5.70
N TYR A 103 17.50 -20.47 -4.66
CA TYR A 103 17.83 -21.85 -4.32
C TYR A 103 16.60 -22.67 -3.93
N LYS A 104 15.66 -22.08 -3.19
CA LYS A 104 14.43 -22.79 -2.79
C LYS A 104 13.50 -23.03 -3.98
N ARG A 105 13.51 -22.13 -4.96
CA ARG A 105 12.75 -22.26 -6.21
C ARG A 105 13.33 -23.34 -7.13
N GLU A 106 14.66 -23.41 -7.24
CA GLU A 106 15.36 -24.43 -8.03
C GLU A 106 15.23 -25.83 -7.40
N GLN A 107 15.36 -25.92 -6.08
CA GLN A 107 15.26 -27.17 -5.34
C GLN A 107 14.36 -27.03 -4.10
N PRO A 108 13.05 -27.32 -4.22
CA PRO A 108 12.11 -27.18 -3.11
C PRO A 108 12.45 -28.05 -1.88
N SER A 109 13.15 -29.17 -2.07
CA SER A 109 13.57 -30.07 -0.99
C SER A 109 14.78 -29.59 -0.19
N ILE A 110 15.50 -28.54 -0.65
CA ILE A 110 16.73 -28.09 0.01
C ILE A 110 16.47 -27.60 1.44
N PHE A 111 17.29 -28.06 2.38
CA PHE A 111 17.24 -27.68 3.78
C PHE A 111 17.96 -26.36 4.04
N ALA A 112 17.59 -25.68 5.12
CA ALA A 112 18.16 -24.38 5.47
C ALA A 112 19.68 -24.42 5.76
N TRP A 113 20.21 -25.56 6.24
CA TRP A 113 21.65 -25.73 6.42
C TRP A 113 22.37 -25.91 5.07
N GLU A 114 21.78 -26.63 4.11
CA GLU A 114 22.32 -26.78 2.75
C GLU A 114 22.34 -25.42 2.01
N ILE A 115 21.28 -24.62 2.19
CA ILE A 115 21.25 -23.24 1.68
C ILE A 115 22.40 -22.42 2.26
N ARG A 116 22.66 -22.56 3.57
CA ARG A 116 23.77 -21.85 4.24
C ARG A 116 25.12 -22.20 3.61
N ASP A 117 25.35 -23.49 3.38
CA ASP A 117 26.62 -23.98 2.86
C ASP A 117 26.79 -23.57 1.38
N LYS A 118 25.71 -23.57 0.58
CA LYS A 118 25.71 -23.00 -0.77
C LYS A 118 26.03 -21.50 -0.80
N LEU A 119 25.48 -20.71 0.13
CA LEU A 119 25.77 -19.28 0.24
C LEU A 119 27.26 -19.00 0.52
N LEU A 120 27.93 -19.87 1.28
CA LEU A 120 29.37 -19.80 1.50
C LEU A 120 30.16 -20.24 0.26
N HIS A 121 29.73 -21.31 -0.40
CA HIS A 121 30.40 -21.85 -1.58
C HIS A 121 30.37 -20.88 -2.77
N GLU A 122 29.22 -20.26 -3.03
CA GLU A 122 29.06 -19.26 -4.09
C GLU A 122 29.59 -17.86 -3.70
N LYS A 123 30.25 -17.73 -2.54
CA LYS A 123 30.84 -16.46 -2.05
C LYS A 123 29.83 -15.31 -1.93
N VAL A 124 28.54 -15.62 -1.78
CA VAL A 124 27.48 -14.61 -1.58
C VAL A 124 27.58 -14.03 -0.16
N CYS A 125 27.95 -14.88 0.80
CA CYS A 125 28.22 -14.48 2.18
C CYS A 125 29.64 -14.88 2.59
N SER A 126 30.28 -14.05 3.41
CA SER A 126 31.49 -14.40 4.16
C SER A 126 31.13 -15.16 5.44
N PRO A 127 32.08 -15.88 6.08
CA PRO A 127 31.83 -16.58 7.35
C PRO A 127 31.31 -15.67 8.47
N ASP A 128 31.63 -14.37 8.45
CA ASP A 128 31.14 -13.40 9.44
C ASP A 128 29.76 -12.81 9.09
N THR A 129 29.33 -12.93 7.82
CA THR A 129 28.08 -12.35 7.31
C THR A 129 27.05 -13.42 6.94
N ILE A 130 27.30 -14.69 7.26
CA ILE A 130 26.38 -15.79 6.96
C ILE A 130 25.20 -15.78 7.95
N PRO A 131 23.94 -15.79 7.48
CA PRO A 131 22.80 -15.90 8.39
C PRO A 131 22.76 -17.28 9.06
N SER A 132 22.30 -17.29 10.31
CA SER A 132 22.02 -18.54 11.01
C SER A 132 20.94 -19.36 10.30
N VAL A 133 20.92 -20.68 10.51
CA VAL A 133 19.89 -21.59 9.98
C VAL A 133 18.48 -21.13 10.38
N SER A 134 18.31 -20.61 11.60
CA SER A 134 17.04 -20.04 12.08
C SER A 134 16.65 -18.77 11.31
N SER A 135 17.62 -17.89 11.05
CA SER A 135 17.41 -16.68 10.23
C SER A 135 17.00 -17.03 8.80
N ILE A 136 17.62 -18.05 8.19
CA ILE A 136 17.24 -18.54 6.84
C ILE A 136 15.80 -19.05 6.85
N ASN A 137 15.42 -19.86 7.85
CA ASN A 137 14.04 -20.33 7.99
C ASN A 137 13.03 -19.20 8.21
N ARG A 138 13.41 -18.12 8.91
CA ARG A 138 12.57 -16.92 9.04
C ARG A 138 12.38 -16.24 7.67
N VAL A 139 13.45 -16.10 6.88
CA VAL A 139 13.36 -15.54 5.53
C VAL A 139 12.44 -16.39 4.66
N LEU A 140 12.59 -17.72 4.66
CA LEU A 140 11.74 -18.63 3.88
C LEU A 140 10.25 -18.51 4.24
N ARG A 141 9.92 -18.45 5.55
CA ARG A 141 8.54 -18.24 6.00
C ARG A 141 7.98 -16.88 5.59
N ASN A 142 8.79 -15.82 5.69
CA ASN A 142 8.39 -14.47 5.27
C ASN A 142 8.15 -14.39 3.75
N LEU A 143 8.96 -15.08 2.96
CA LEU A 143 8.78 -15.18 1.50
C LEU A 143 7.49 -15.91 1.14
N ALA A 144 7.20 -17.04 1.80
CA ALA A 144 5.94 -17.77 1.62
C ALA A 144 4.72 -16.90 1.97
N ALA A 145 4.73 -16.24 3.13
CA ALA A 145 3.66 -15.34 3.55
C ALA A 145 3.47 -14.16 2.58
N LYS A 146 4.57 -13.59 2.05
CA LYS A 146 4.50 -12.52 1.05
C LYS A 146 3.87 -13.02 -0.26
N LYS A 147 4.20 -14.24 -0.69
CA LYS A 147 3.63 -14.86 -1.89
C LYS A 147 2.13 -15.15 -1.73
N GLU A 148 1.70 -15.62 -0.56
CA GLU A 148 0.29 -15.82 -0.23
C GLU A 148 -0.49 -14.50 -0.23
N GLN A 149 0.06 -13.44 0.35
CA GLN A 149 -0.54 -12.10 0.30
C GLN A 149 -0.72 -11.59 -1.13
N GLN A 150 0.29 -11.82 -1.98
CA GLN A 150 0.20 -11.47 -3.40
C GLN A 150 -0.84 -12.33 -4.13
N ALA A 151 -0.92 -13.64 -3.85
CA ALA A 151 -1.92 -14.50 -4.43
C ALA A 151 -3.34 -14.05 -4.05
N MET A 152 -3.59 -13.79 -2.76
CA MET A 152 -4.89 -13.26 -2.29
C MET A 152 -5.26 -11.92 -2.93
N GLN A 153 -4.28 -11.04 -3.15
CA GLN A 153 -4.51 -9.76 -3.82
C GLN A 153 -4.85 -9.95 -5.31
N ASN A 154 -4.16 -10.87 -5.99
CA ASN A 154 -4.48 -11.21 -7.38
C ASN A 154 -5.86 -11.87 -7.48
N ASP A 155 -6.19 -12.81 -6.61
CA ASP A 155 -7.51 -13.43 -6.55
C ASP A 155 -8.62 -12.40 -6.31
N PHE A 156 -8.38 -11.41 -5.44
CA PHE A 156 -9.31 -10.30 -5.24
C PHE A 156 -9.49 -9.47 -6.51
N TYR A 157 -8.40 -9.17 -7.22
CA TYR A 157 -8.44 -8.40 -8.46
C TYR A 157 -9.12 -9.18 -9.59
N ASP A 158 -8.81 -10.46 -9.75
CA ASP A 158 -9.48 -11.37 -10.69
C ASP A 158 -10.97 -11.50 -10.38
N ARG A 159 -11.35 -11.62 -9.10
CA ARG A 159 -12.76 -11.64 -8.69
C ARG A 159 -13.46 -10.31 -8.99
N ALA A 160 -12.80 -9.18 -8.76
CA ALA A 160 -13.32 -7.86 -9.10
C ALA A 160 -13.48 -7.69 -10.63
N LEU A 161 -12.52 -8.16 -11.44
CA LEU A 161 -12.60 -8.18 -12.89
C LEU A 161 -13.71 -9.11 -13.40
N ARG A 162 -13.92 -10.27 -12.77
CA ARG A 162 -15.07 -11.14 -13.09
C ARG A 162 -16.40 -10.48 -12.73
N TYR A 163 -16.48 -9.77 -11.61
CA TYR A 163 -17.66 -8.98 -11.26
C TYR A 163 -17.89 -7.79 -12.20
N SER A 164 -16.81 -7.20 -12.73
CA SER A 164 -16.88 -6.09 -13.69
C SER A 164 -17.15 -6.56 -15.13
N SER A 165 -16.68 -7.74 -15.54
CA SER A 165 -16.90 -8.28 -16.90
C SER A 165 -18.19 -9.07 -17.02
N THR A 166 -18.70 -9.63 -15.92
CA THR A 166 -20.07 -10.13 -15.85
C THR A 166 -21.01 -8.97 -15.58
N GLN A 167 -21.25 -8.20 -16.65
CA GLN A 167 -22.60 -7.75 -17.01
C GLN A 167 -23.53 -7.51 -15.81
N TRP A 168 -23.54 -6.28 -15.29
CA TRP A 168 -24.68 -5.76 -14.53
C TRP A 168 -26.02 -5.87 -15.28
N TYR A 169 -25.99 -6.30 -16.55
CA TYR A 169 -27.14 -6.48 -17.43
C TYR A 169 -27.69 -7.93 -17.52
N ASN A 170 -26.94 -8.99 -17.15
CA ASN A 170 -27.34 -10.37 -17.49
C ASN A 170 -27.75 -11.29 -16.32
N GLN A 171 -27.86 -10.81 -15.08
CA GLN A 171 -28.15 -11.66 -13.91
C GLN A 171 -29.32 -11.14 -13.05
N TRP A 172 -30.41 -10.65 -13.66
CA TRP A 172 -31.66 -10.44 -12.92
C TRP A 172 -32.73 -11.43 -13.41
N PRO A 173 -33.19 -12.37 -12.56
CA PRO A 173 -34.36 -13.21 -12.86
C PRO A 173 -35.68 -12.49 -12.52
N MET A 174 -35.70 -11.16 -12.50
CA MET A 174 -36.89 -10.37 -12.21
C MET A 174 -37.29 -9.64 -13.49
N GLY A 175 -38.36 -10.12 -14.12
CA GLY A 175 -39.03 -9.40 -15.19
C GLY A 175 -39.42 -8.01 -14.70
N VAL A 176 -38.88 -6.98 -15.34
CA VAL A 176 -39.29 -5.59 -15.14
C VAL A 176 -40.67 -5.40 -15.79
N PRO A 177 -41.74 -5.08 -15.03
CA PRO A 177 -43.00 -4.67 -15.62
C PRO A 177 -42.92 -3.17 -15.92
N GLY A 178 -43.01 -2.80 -17.19
CA GLY A 178 -43.16 -1.40 -17.60
C GLY A 178 -42.13 -0.92 -18.60
N ALA A 179 -42.12 -1.53 -19.80
CA ALA A 179 -41.56 -0.87 -20.98
C ALA A 179 -42.51 0.26 -21.40
N VAL A 180 -42.29 1.47 -20.90
CA VAL A 180 -42.71 2.68 -21.62
C VAL A 180 -41.72 2.89 -22.76
N GLY A 181 -42.25 2.93 -23.98
CA GLY A 181 -41.48 2.89 -25.21
C GLY A 181 -40.41 3.98 -25.30
N LEU A 182 -39.18 3.55 -25.57
CA LEU A 182 -38.21 4.33 -26.31
C LEU A 182 -37.78 3.52 -27.52
N ALA A 183 -37.90 4.17 -28.68
CA ALA A 183 -37.73 3.61 -29.99
C ALA A 183 -36.40 2.84 -30.15
N GLN A 184 -36.48 1.71 -30.84
CA GLN A 184 -35.34 1.01 -31.37
C GLN A 184 -34.62 1.94 -32.37
N LEU A 185 -33.42 2.38 -32.01
CA LEU A 185 -32.49 2.92 -33.00
C LEU A 185 -32.05 1.76 -33.90
N PRO A 186 -32.12 1.88 -35.23
CA PRO A 186 -31.67 0.82 -36.12
C PRO A 186 -30.14 0.64 -35.99
N PRO A 187 -29.63 -0.60 -36.10
CA PRO A 187 -28.20 -0.86 -35.99
C PRO A 187 -27.45 -0.23 -37.16
N LEU A 188 -26.36 0.49 -36.87
CA LEU A 188 -25.41 0.93 -37.88
C LEU A 188 -24.82 -0.30 -38.56
N THR A 189 -25.10 -0.42 -39.86
CA THR A 189 -24.51 -1.40 -40.76
C THR A 189 -23.00 -1.25 -40.76
N GLN A 190 -22.31 -2.27 -40.26
CA GLN A 190 -20.87 -2.40 -40.33
C GLN A 190 -20.49 -2.66 -41.80
N ALA A 191 -20.01 -1.61 -42.48
CA ALA A 191 -19.46 -1.73 -43.82
C ALA A 191 -18.13 -2.50 -43.75
N ASN A 192 -18.19 -3.80 -44.00
CA ASN A 192 -17.03 -4.58 -44.41
C ASN A 192 -16.69 -4.19 -45.84
N HIS A 193 -15.62 -3.44 -46.03
CA HIS A 193 -14.98 -3.27 -47.33
C HIS A 193 -13.55 -3.81 -47.23
N ILE A 194 -13.43 -5.13 -47.42
CA ILE A 194 -12.18 -5.78 -47.80
C ILE A 194 -12.20 -5.82 -49.31
N ASP A 195 -11.59 -4.84 -49.97
CA ASP A 195 -11.25 -4.98 -51.38
C ASP A 195 -9.83 -5.54 -51.47
N LYS A 196 -9.78 -6.84 -51.76
CA LYS A 196 -8.62 -7.49 -52.36
C LYS A 196 -8.65 -7.13 -53.84
N LYS A 197 -7.65 -6.39 -54.31
CA LYS A 197 -7.29 -6.41 -55.73
C LYS A 197 -5.81 -6.69 -55.88
N ASP A 198 -5.53 -7.92 -56.30
CA ASP A 198 -4.32 -8.30 -56.99
C ASP A 198 -4.09 -7.37 -58.18
N SER A 199 -2.83 -6.94 -58.38
CA SER A 199 -2.04 -7.17 -59.59
C SER A 199 -0.86 -6.19 -59.63
N GLY A 200 0.33 -6.74 -59.82
CA GLY A 200 1.59 -5.99 -59.91
C GLY A 200 1.83 -5.37 -61.29
N ILE A 201 3.14 -5.27 -61.61
CA ILE A 201 3.77 -4.73 -62.83
C ILE A 201 3.94 -3.21 -62.74
N ALA A 202 5.04 -2.53 -63.11
CA ALA A 202 6.47 -2.76 -63.35
C ALA A 202 7.02 -1.38 -63.79
N CYS A 203 8.36 -1.20 -63.74
CA CYS A 203 9.15 -0.21 -64.50
C CYS A 203 8.91 1.28 -64.12
N MET A 204 9.89 2.17 -63.97
CA MET A 204 11.32 2.31 -64.31
C MET A 204 12.04 3.01 -63.16
#